data_AF-W4VEH8-F1
#
_entry.id   AF-W4VEH8-F1
#
_cell.length_a   1.000
_cell.length_b   1.000
_cell.length_c   1.000
_cell.angle_alpha   90.00
_cell.angle_beta   90.00
_cell.angle_gamma   90.00
#
_symmetry.space_group_name_H-M   'P 1'
#
loop_
_entity.id
_entity.type
_entity.pdbx_description
1 polymer ?
#
loop_
_entity_poly.entity_id
_entity_poly.type
_entity_poly.pdbx_seq_one_letter_code
_entity_poly.pdbx_strand_id
1 'polypeptide(L)'
;MKNQKGFTLIEMLIVLAVISILLILIVPNLADKSDTIQDKGCEALLQMVENQVIAYEIDNGEKPDDLTVLEGDYVDSLTCDNDTRIVSVITAEPYKLGLTDN
;
A
#
# COMPACT_ATOMS: atom_id res chain seq x y z
N MET A 1 16.21 25.93 53.71
CA MET A 1 16.79 25.72 52.37
C MET A 1 16.23 24.41 51.82
N LYS A 2 15.45 24.46 50.73
CA LYS A 2 14.79 23.28 50.16
C LYS A 2 15.83 22.39 49.47
N ASN A 3 15.96 21.15 49.94
CA ASN A 3 16.90 20.14 49.45
C ASN A 3 16.36 19.55 48.14
N GLN A 4 16.72 20.15 46.99
CA GLN A 4 16.36 19.60 45.68
C GLN A 4 17.35 18.49 45.31
N LYS A 5 17.12 17.30 45.87
CA LYS A 5 17.81 16.06 45.48
C LYS A 5 16.94 15.32 44.47
N GLY A 6 17.07 15.66 43.20
CA GLY A 6 16.44 14.93 42.10
C GLY A 6 17.24 15.24 40.83
N PHE A 7 17.51 14.22 40.02
CA PHE A 7 18.51 14.17 38.95
C PHE A 7 19.91 13.78 39.42
N THR A 8 20.07 12.49 39.70
CA THR A 8 21.39 11.87 39.60
C THR A 8 21.66 11.48 38.13
N LEU A 9 22.94 11.44 37.74
CA LEU A 9 23.32 10.98 36.40
C LEU A 9 22.84 9.53 36.14
N ILE A 10 22.85 8.69 37.17
CA ILE A 10 22.37 7.29 37.10
C ILE A 10 20.90 7.24 36.72
N GLU A 11 20.08 8.16 37.23
CA GLU A 11 18.64 8.24 36.95
C GLU A 11 18.39 8.52 35.45
N MET A 12 19.14 9.45 34.87
CA MET A 12 19.09 9.72 33.42
C MET A 12 19.60 8.53 32.59
N LEU A 13 20.63 7.82 33.04
CA LEU A 13 21.14 6.64 32.32
C LEU A 13 20.11 5.51 32.26
N ILE A 14 19.39 5.24 33.35
CA ILE A 14 18.32 4.24 33.39
C ILE A 14 17.18 4.65 32.45
N VAL A 15 16.79 5.93 32.46
CA VAL A 15 15.73 6.44 31.57
C VAL A 15 16.11 6.27 30.09
N LEU A 16 17.33 6.65 29.70
CA LEU A 16 17.80 6.48 28.32
C LEU A 16 17.89 5.00 27.91
N ALA A 17 18.32 4.12 28.83
CA ALA A 17 18.34 2.70 28.59
C ALA A 17 16.93 2.14 28.34
N VAL A 18 15.93 2.52 29.15
CA VAL A 18 14.53 2.10 28.94
C VAL A 18 13.99 2.62 27.60
N ILE A 19 14.20 3.89 27.26
CA ILE A 19 13.76 4.48 25.98
C ILE A 19 14.38 3.73 24.79
N SER A 20 15.67 3.38 24.84
CA SER A 20 16.34 2.65 23.76
C SER A 20 15.72 1.26 23.51
N ILE A 21 15.34 0.54 24.57
CA ILE A 21 14.68 -0.77 24.46
C ILE A 21 13.30 -0.61 23.81
N LEU A 22 12.54 0.41 24.21
CA LEU A 22 11.22 0.69 23.63
C LEU A 22 11.32 1.02 22.14
N LEU A 23 12.31 1.83 21.71
CA LEU A 23 12.51 2.17 20.30
C LEU A 23 12.82 0.94 19.43
N ILE A 24 13.68 0.03 19.90
CA ILE A 24 14.02 -1.21 19.19
C ILE A 24 12.80 -2.10 18.98
N LEU A 25 11.83 -2.11 19.90
CA LEU A 25 10.59 -2.88 19.76
C LEU A 25 9.56 -2.21 18.85
N ILE A 26 9.53 -0.87 18.80
CA ILE A 26 8.55 -0.09 18.03
C ILE A 26 8.92 -0.06 16.53
N VAL A 27 10.18 0.12 16.18
CA VAL A 27 10.66 0.20 14.79
C VAL A 27 10.27 -1.00 13.91
N PRO A 28 10.50 -2.27 14.31
CA PRO A 28 10.11 -3.42 13.48
C PRO A 28 8.59 -3.49 13.26
N ASN A 29 7.78 -3.13 14.26
CA ASN A 29 6.32 -3.12 14.13
C ASN A 29 5.80 -2.04 13.15
N LEU A 30 6.56 -0.96 12.95
CA LEU A 30 6.21 0.11 12.01
C LEU A 30 6.63 -0.22 10.57
N ALA A 31 7.80 -0.84 10.37
CA ALA A 31 8.34 -1.15 9.05
C ALA A 31 7.43 -2.09 8.25
N ASP A 32 6.96 -3.18 8.88
CA ASP A 32 6.18 -4.23 8.20
C ASP A 32 4.78 -3.77 7.72
N LYS A 33 4.30 -2.60 8.19
CA LYS A 33 2.97 -2.09 7.82
C LYS A 33 2.96 -1.37 6.49
N SER A 34 4.09 -0.84 6.02
CA SER A 34 4.15 -0.11 4.75
C SER A 34 3.82 -1.02 3.57
N ASP A 35 4.49 -2.17 3.51
CA ASP A 35 4.34 -3.13 2.41
C ASP A 35 2.92 -3.71 2.37
N THR A 36 2.36 -4.04 3.54
CA THR A 36 0.97 -4.53 3.65
C THR A 36 -0.04 -3.47 3.19
N ILE A 37 0.23 -2.17 3.40
CA ILE A 37 -0.65 -1.09 2.95
C ILE A 37 -0.57 -0.95 1.43
N GLN A 38 0.62 -1.06 0.84
CA GLN A 38 0.81 -1.01 -0.62
C GLN A 38 0.09 -2.17 -1.30
N ASP A 39 0.26 -3.39 -0.81
CA ASP A 39 -0.39 -4.58 -1.36
C ASP A 39 -1.92 -4.45 -1.32
N LYS A 40 -2.48 -4.01 -0.18
CA LYS A 40 -3.93 -3.77 -0.06
C LYS A 40 -4.42 -2.64 -0.97
N GLY A 41 -3.61 -1.60 -1.18
CA GLY A 41 -3.91 -0.53 -2.13
C GLY A 41 -3.99 -1.04 -3.55
N CYS A 42 -3.03 -1.88 -3.96
CA CYS A 42 -3.02 -2.52 -5.28
C CYS A 42 -4.20 -3.49 -5.46
N GLU A 43 -4.57 -4.25 -4.43
CA GLU A 43 -5.74 -5.14 -4.47
C GLU A 43 -7.05 -4.34 -4.62
N ALA A 44 -7.17 -3.22 -3.93
CA ALA A 44 -8.31 -2.32 -4.09
C ALA A 44 -8.36 -1.69 -5.49
N LEU A 45 -7.21 -1.32 -6.05
CA LEU A 45 -7.11 -0.84 -7.43
C LEU A 45 -7.58 -1.92 -8.41
N LEU A 46 -7.11 -3.17 -8.27
CA LEU A 46 -7.51 -4.29 -9.10
C LEU A 46 -9.04 -4.45 -9.11
N GLN A 47 -9.66 -4.45 -7.93
CA GLN A 47 -11.12 -4.56 -7.81
C GLN A 47 -11.85 -3.35 -8.43
N MET A 48 -11.29 -2.15 -8.31
CA MET A 48 -11.84 -0.96 -8.96
C MET A 48 -11.80 -1.11 -10.48
N VAL A 49 -10.65 -1.49 -11.05
CA VAL A 49 -10.48 -1.70 -12.51
C VAL A 49 -11.40 -2.81 -13.01
N GLU A 50 -11.60 -3.89 -12.26
CA GLU A 50 -12.58 -4.93 -12.61
C GLU A 50 -13.99 -4.36 -12.79
N ASN A 51 -14.42 -3.46 -11.89
CA ASN A 51 -15.72 -2.80 -12.03
C ASN A 51 -15.78 -1.88 -13.25
N GLN A 52 -14.67 -1.22 -13.58
CA GLN A 52 -14.58 -0.33 -14.75
C GLN A 52 -14.55 -1.10 -16.07
N VAL A 53 -13.93 -2.29 -16.10
CA VAL A 53 -14.06 -3.22 -17.23
C VAL A 53 -15.52 -3.60 -17.47
N ILE A 54 -16.28 -3.87 -16.39
CA ILE A 54 -17.70 -4.19 -16.51
C ILE A 54 -18.49 -2.99 -17.04
N ALA A 55 -18.17 -1.78 -16.60
CA ALA A 55 -18.79 -0.55 -17.14
C ALA A 55 -18.50 -0.41 -18.64
N TYR A 56 -17.25 -0.61 -19.06
CA TYR A 56 -16.87 -0.61 -20.47
C TYR A 56 -17.61 -1.68 -21.28
N GLU A 57 -17.77 -2.90 -20.73
CA GLU A 57 -18.52 -3.99 -21.36
C GLU A 57 -20.00 -3.64 -21.53
N ILE A 58 -20.60 -2.91 -20.59
CA ILE A 58 -21.99 -2.44 -20.71
C ILE A 58 -22.12 -1.41 -21.85
N ASP A 59 -21.15 -0.53 -21.99
CA ASP A 59 -21.20 0.56 -22.96
C ASP A 59 -20.85 0.10 -24.39
N ASN A 60 -19.90 -0.83 -24.53
CA ASN A 60 -19.37 -1.27 -25.84
C ASN A 60 -19.82 -2.68 -26.24
N GLY A 61 -20.41 -3.45 -25.32
CA GLY A 61 -20.88 -4.81 -25.56
C GLY A 61 -19.79 -5.89 -25.54
N GLU A 62 -18.54 -5.51 -25.30
CA GLU A 62 -17.38 -6.42 -25.20
C GLU A 62 -16.38 -5.91 -24.15
N LYS A 63 -15.61 -6.83 -23.57
CA LYS A 63 -14.53 -6.48 -22.64
C LYS A 63 -13.33 -5.93 -23.42
N PRO A 64 -12.55 -5.01 -22.84
CA PRO A 64 -11.37 -4.49 -23.50
C PRO A 64 -10.28 -5.56 -23.56
N ASP A 65 -9.69 -5.75 -24.75
CA ASP A 65 -8.52 -6.61 -24.96
C ASP A 65 -7.28 -6.07 -24.24
N ASP A 66 -7.18 -4.73 -24.15
CA ASP A 66 -6.09 -4.01 -23.52
C ASP A 66 -6.66 -2.96 -22.56
N LEU A 67 -6.16 -2.89 -21.33
CA LEU A 67 -6.71 -2.02 -20.30
C LEU A 67 -6.40 -0.54 -20.53
N THR A 68 -5.44 -0.19 -21.39
CA THR A 68 -5.12 1.21 -21.69
C THR A 68 -6.31 1.97 -22.29
N VAL A 69 -7.27 1.26 -22.90
CA VAL A 69 -8.51 1.89 -23.41
C VAL A 69 -9.42 2.41 -22.29
N LEU A 70 -9.20 1.97 -21.05
CA LEU A 70 -9.92 2.45 -19.88
C LEU A 70 -9.32 3.75 -19.32
N GLU A 71 -8.06 4.06 -19.65
CA GLU A 71 -7.39 5.26 -19.13
C GLU A 71 -8.08 6.54 -19.65
N GLY A 72 -8.41 7.43 -18.72
CA GLY A 72 -9.12 8.67 -18.99
C GLY A 72 -10.60 8.57 -18.63
N ASP A 73 -11.38 7.84 -19.43
CA ASP A 73 -12.84 7.83 -19.27
C ASP A 73 -13.34 6.90 -18.16
N TYR A 74 -12.59 5.83 -17.84
CA TYR A 74 -13.01 4.82 -16.86
C TYR A 74 -12.08 4.73 -15.64
N VAL A 75 -10.77 4.93 -15.83
CA VAL A 75 -9.77 4.94 -14.75
C VAL A 75 -8.76 6.07 -14.93
N ASP A 76 -8.31 6.65 -13.81
CA ASP A 76 -7.28 7.69 -13.82
C ASP A 76 -5.86 7.12 -14.00
N SER A 77 -5.60 5.92 -13.46
CA SER A 77 -4.34 5.20 -13.59
C SER A 77 -4.54 3.70 -13.38
N LEU A 78 -3.74 2.90 -14.07
CA LEU A 78 -3.63 1.45 -13.89
C LEU A 78 -2.45 1.03 -12.99
N THR A 79 -1.70 2.00 -12.47
CA THR A 79 -0.47 1.77 -11.69
C THR A 79 -0.71 1.83 -10.18
N CYS A 80 0.05 1.03 -9.44
CA CYS A 80 0.10 1.08 -7.98
C CYS A 80 1.53 0.88 -7.48
N ASP A 81 1.75 1.09 -6.18
CA ASP A 81 3.06 1.01 -5.53
C ASP A 81 4.15 1.89 -6.19
N ASN A 82 3.88 3.20 -6.32
CA ASN A 82 4.80 4.16 -6.94
C ASN A 82 5.23 3.76 -8.37
N ASP A 83 4.26 3.31 -9.18
CA ASP A 83 4.46 2.93 -10.58
C ASP A 83 5.31 1.67 -10.81
N THR A 84 5.52 0.84 -9.78
CA THR A 84 6.23 -0.44 -9.89
C THR A 84 5.33 -1.57 -10.37
N ARG A 85 4.02 -1.50 -10.12
CA ARG A 85 3.05 -2.53 -10.50
C ARG A 85 1.94 -1.94 -11.33
N ILE A 86 1.50 -2.69 -12.34
CA ILE A 86 0.42 -2.34 -13.25
C ILE A 86 -0.67 -3.42 -13.23
N VAL A 87 -1.92 -3.00 -13.36
CA VAL A 87 -3.03 -3.93 -13.60
C VAL A 87 -3.00 -4.33 -15.07
N SER A 88 -3.04 -5.64 -15.34
CA SER A 88 -3.03 -6.19 -16.70
C SER A 88 -3.96 -7.40 -16.85
N VAL A 89 -4.31 -7.74 -18.09
CA VAL A 89 -5.12 -8.92 -18.40
C VAL A 89 -4.22 -10.15 -18.40
N ILE A 90 -4.44 -11.08 -17.46
CA ILE A 90 -3.62 -12.28 -17.30
C ILE A 90 -4.16 -13.45 -18.12
N THR A 91 -5.49 -13.57 -18.19
CA THR A 91 -6.17 -14.57 -19.02
C THR A 91 -7.38 -13.94 -19.69
N ALA A 92 -7.54 -14.17 -20.99
CA ALA A 92 -8.70 -13.70 -21.74
C ALA A 92 -9.97 -14.52 -21.42
N GLU A 93 -9.83 -15.83 -21.16
CA GLU A 93 -10.94 -16.71 -20.78
C GLU A 93 -10.55 -17.71 -19.67
N PRO A 94 -11.17 -17.66 -18.47
CA PRO A 94 -12.04 -16.57 -18.00
C PRO A 94 -11.27 -15.25 -17.93
N TYR A 95 -11.94 -14.13 -18.23
CA TYR A 95 -11.34 -12.80 -18.19
C TYR A 95 -10.88 -12.51 -16.76
N LYS A 96 -9.56 -12.51 -16.53
CA LYS A 96 -8.95 -12.23 -15.22
C LYS A 96 -7.93 -11.12 -15.34
N LEU A 97 -8.09 -10.16 -14.45
CA LEU A 97 -7.10 -9.15 -14.19
C LEU A 97 -6.10 -9.63 -13.14
N GLY A 98 -4.91 -9.09 -13.17
CA GLY A 98 -3.89 -9.32 -12.16
C GLY A 98 -2.89 -8.17 -12.12
N LEU A 99 -2.00 -8.25 -11.14
CA LEU A 99 -0.92 -7.30 -10.97
C LEU A 99 0.35 -7.88 -11.61
N THR A 100 0.98 -7.10 -12.47
CA THR A 100 2.29 -7.40 -13.06
C THR A 100 3.25 -6.28 -12.70
N ASP A 101 4.52 -6.60 -12.50
CA ASP A 101 5.55 -5.58 -12.34
C ASP A 101 5.74 -4.84 -13.68
N ASN A 102 5.96 -3.52 -13.61
CA ASN A 102 6.14 -2.61 -14.74
C ASN A 102 7.46 -2.86 -15.50
#